data_AF-A0A6B3HZY8-F1
#
_entry.id   AF-A0A6B3HZY8-F1
#
_cell.length_a   1.000
_cell.length_b   1.000
_cell.length_c   1.000
_cell.angle_alpha   90.00
_cell.angle_beta   90.00
_cell.angle_gamma   90.00
#
_symmetry.space_group_name_H-M   'P 1'
#
loop_
_entity.id
_entity.type
_entity.pdbx_description
1 polymer ?
#
loop_
_entity_poly.entity_id
_entity_poly.type
_entity_poly.pdbx_seq_one_letter_code
_entity_poly.pdbx_strand_id
1 'polypeptide(L)'
;FCLPADQKLGPGDKYIIKELAGIKKTPKIAIITKTDLVESKALAEQLLAVSALSAELGFEWAEIIPVSAVKDQQVGLLADLIAPLLPESPPLYPEG
;
A
#
# COMPACT_ATOMS: atom_id res chain seq x y z
N PHE A 1 1.15 2.77 -3.42
CA PHE A 1 -0.19 3.40 -3.34
C PHE A 1 -0.57 3.47 -1.88
N CYS A 2 -1.07 4.61 -1.39
CA CYS A 2 -1.40 4.79 0.03
C CYS A 2 -2.78 5.42 0.13
N LEU A 3 -3.67 4.84 0.94
CA LEU A 3 -5.00 5.35 1.23
C LEU A 3 -5.33 5.14 2.72
N PRO A 4 -6.18 5.98 3.32
CA PRO A 4 -6.57 5.80 4.72
C PRO A 4 -7.81 4.90 4.84
N ALA A 5 -7.85 4.05 5.88
CA ALA A 5 -8.89 3.04 6.07
C ALA A 5 -10.30 3.63 6.29
N ASP A 6 -10.37 4.85 6.83
CA ASP A 6 -11.60 5.58 7.16
C ASP A 6 -12.28 6.24 5.96
N GLN A 7 -11.69 6.14 4.75
CA GLN A 7 -12.22 6.77 3.53
C GLN A 7 -12.50 5.74 2.46
N LYS A 8 -13.67 5.84 1.82
CA LYS A 8 -14.03 4.99 0.69
C LYS A 8 -13.14 5.32 -0.52
N LEU A 9 -12.75 4.29 -1.26
CA LEU A 9 -12.08 4.44 -2.56
C LEU A 9 -12.91 5.29 -3.51
N GLY A 10 -12.36 6.45 -3.86
CA GLY A 10 -12.98 7.42 -4.75
C GLY A 10 -12.48 7.30 -6.20
N PRO A 11 -13.03 8.12 -7.11
CA PRO A 11 -12.56 8.20 -8.50
C PRO A 11 -11.07 8.56 -8.62
N GLY A 12 -10.55 9.41 -7.72
CA GLY A 12 -9.14 9.80 -7.69
C GLY A 12 -8.20 8.64 -7.39
N ASP A 13 -8.56 7.79 -6.42
CA ASP A 13 -7.78 6.59 -6.09
C ASP A 13 -7.73 5.63 -7.28
N LYS A 14 -8.89 5.39 -7.91
CA LYS A 14 -8.98 4.54 -9.10
C LYS A 14 -8.13 5.07 -10.25
N TYR A 15 -8.09 6.39 -10.45
CA TYR A 15 -7.22 7.02 -11.44
C TYR A 15 -5.75 6.76 -11.14
N ILE A 16 -5.30 6.96 -9.89
CA ILE A 16 -3.91 6.70 -9.49
C ILE A 16 -3.55 5.23 -9.69
N ILE A 17 -4.41 4.30 -9.27
CA ILE A 17 -4.17 2.85 -9.42
C ILE A 17 -4.08 2.47 -10.91
N LYS A 18 -4.90 3.09 -11.77
CA LYS A 18 -4.82 2.88 -13.23
C LYS A 18 -3.49 3.36 -13.81
N GLU A 19 -2.99 4.51 -13.38
CA GLU A 19 -1.65 4.98 -13.79
C GLU A 19 -0.55 4.01 -13.29
N LEU A 20 -0.68 3.51 -12.06
CA LEU A 20 0.24 2.51 -11.52
C LEU A 20 0.22 1.20 -12.32
N ALA A 21 -0.94 0.76 -12.80
CA ALA A 21 -1.05 -0.45 -13.65
C ALA A 21 -0.19 -0.35 -14.92
N GLY A 22 0.04 0.86 -15.44
CA GLY A 22 0.93 1.10 -16.59
C GLY A 22 2.43 0.87 -16.30
N ILE A 23 2.83 0.87 -15.03
CA ILE A 23 4.24 0.72 -14.62
C ILE A 23 4.59 -0.77 -14.55
N LYS A 24 5.43 -1.27 -15.45
CA LYS A 24 5.71 -2.72 -15.55
C LYS A 24 6.78 -3.24 -14.61
N LYS A 25 7.87 -2.50 -14.41
CA LYS A 25 9.07 -3.01 -13.72
C LYS A 25 9.03 -2.86 -12.20
N THR A 26 8.30 -1.87 -11.70
CA THR A 26 8.31 -1.54 -10.28
C THR A 26 7.27 -2.38 -9.52
N PRO A 27 7.66 -3.05 -8.42
CA PRO A 27 6.73 -3.68 -7.50
C PRO A 27 5.72 -2.66 -6.99
N LYS A 28 4.43 -3.04 -6.96
CA LYS A 28 3.35 -2.16 -6.51
C LYS A 28 2.92 -2.62 -5.14
N ILE A 29 2.96 -1.72 -4.17
CA ILE A 29 2.53 -1.99 -2.80
C ILE A 29 1.34 -1.09 -2.50
N ALA A 30 0.30 -1.65 -1.89
CA ALA A 30 -0.79 -0.88 -1.33
C ALA A 30 -0.62 -0.79 0.19
N ILE A 31 -0.75 0.41 0.73
CA ILE A 31 -0.63 0.69 2.16
C ILE A 31 -1.95 1.29 2.63
N ILE A 32 -2.64 0.60 3.54
CA ILE A 32 -3.89 1.07 4.12
C ILE A 32 -3.58 1.64 5.49
N THR A 33 -3.56 2.97 5.60
CA THR A 33 -3.16 3.68 6.82
C THR A 33 -4.33 3.97 7.74
N LYS A 34 -4.06 4.46 8.96
CA LYS A 34 -5.07 4.87 9.95
C LYS A 34 -6.05 3.75 10.34
N THR A 35 -5.57 2.51 10.38
CA THR A 35 -6.40 1.35 10.74
C THR A 35 -6.97 1.44 12.15
N ASP A 36 -6.39 2.29 13.01
CA ASP A 36 -6.88 2.60 14.35
C ASP A 36 -8.22 3.37 14.37
N LEU A 37 -8.64 3.95 13.25
CA LEU A 37 -9.90 4.70 13.14
C LEU A 37 -11.09 3.83 12.71
N VAL A 38 -10.88 2.56 12.39
CA VAL A 38 -11.92 1.68 11.84
C VAL A 38 -11.98 0.34 12.55
N GLU A 39 -13.16 -0.29 12.53
CA GLU A 39 -13.33 -1.65 13.02
C GLU A 39 -12.83 -2.68 12.00
N SER A 40 -12.53 -3.90 12.47
CA SER A 40 -11.99 -4.99 11.65
C SER A 40 -12.83 -5.30 10.40
N LYS A 41 -14.15 -5.15 10.48
CA LYS A 41 -15.05 -5.37 9.33
C LYS A 41 -14.80 -4.34 8.23
N ALA A 42 -14.72 -3.05 8.58
CA ALA A 42 -14.47 -1.98 7.60
C ALA A 42 -13.06 -2.09 7.01
N LEU A 43 -12.07 -2.48 7.81
CA LEU A 43 -10.72 -2.76 7.31
C LEU A 43 -10.70 -3.93 6.31
N ALA A 44 -11.42 -5.02 6.61
CA ALA A 44 -11.52 -6.15 5.69
C ALA A 44 -12.18 -5.76 4.36
N GLU A 45 -13.25 -4.95 4.40
CA GLU A 45 -13.89 -4.40 3.19
C GLU A 45 -12.91 -3.56 2.35
N GLN A 46 -12.08 -2.74 3.00
CA GLN A 46 -11.05 -1.95 2.31
C GLN A 46 -9.97 -2.83 1.67
N LEU A 47 -9.46 -3.83 2.40
CA LEU A 47 -8.47 -4.78 1.89
C LEU A 47 -8.99 -5.50 0.64
N LEU A 48 -10.24 -5.97 0.68
CA LEU A 48 -10.89 -6.61 -0.45
C LEU A 48 -11.07 -5.64 -1.63
N ALA A 49 -11.49 -4.40 -1.37
CA ALA A 49 -11.69 -3.40 -2.41
C ALA A 49 -10.38 -3.06 -3.14
N VAL A 50 -9.28 -2.89 -2.41
CA VAL A 50 -7.94 -2.65 -2.97
C VAL A 50 -7.44 -3.86 -3.77
N SER A 51 -7.65 -5.07 -3.23
CA SER A 51 -7.27 -6.32 -3.91
C SER A 51 -8.05 -6.52 -5.22
N ALA A 52 -9.34 -6.19 -5.25
CA ALA A 52 -10.16 -6.37 -6.45
C ALA A 52 -9.74 -5.47 -7.62
N LEU A 53 -9.23 -4.27 -7.32
CA LEU A 53 -8.81 -3.31 -8.35
C LEU A 53 -7.60 -3.79 -9.15
N SER A 54 -6.69 -4.54 -8.55
CA SER A 54 -5.56 -5.09 -9.29
C SER A 54 -6.03 -6.14 -10.30
N ALA A 55 -6.99 -6.99 -9.91
CA ALA A 55 -7.63 -7.95 -10.82
C ALA A 55 -8.37 -7.25 -11.97
N GLU A 56 -9.13 -6.18 -11.70
CA GLU A 56 -9.82 -5.39 -12.72
C GLU A 56 -8.85 -4.76 -13.74
N LEU A 57 -7.69 -4.29 -13.26
CA LEU A 57 -6.71 -3.55 -14.06
C LEU A 57 -5.58 -4.44 -14.61
N GLY A 58 -5.63 -5.76 -14.39
CA GLY A 58 -4.70 -6.73 -14.95
C GLY A 58 -3.28 -6.66 -14.38
N PHE A 59 -3.13 -6.36 -13.09
CA PHE A 59 -1.85 -6.41 -12.39
C PHE A 59 -1.97 -7.05 -11.00
N GLU A 60 -0.85 -7.31 -10.36
CA GLU A 60 -0.80 -7.83 -8.99
C GLU A 60 -0.10 -6.87 -8.04
N TRP A 61 -0.64 -6.75 -6.83
CA TRP A 61 0.07 -6.12 -5.74
C TRP A 61 1.18 -7.06 -5.27
N ALA A 62 2.38 -6.52 -5.07
CA ALA A 62 3.43 -7.22 -4.36
C ALA A 62 3.02 -7.47 -2.91
N GLU A 63 2.43 -6.44 -2.27
CA GLU A 63 1.94 -6.51 -0.89
C GLU A 63 0.75 -5.55 -0.70
N ILE A 64 -0.17 -5.91 0.21
CA ILE A 64 -1.24 -5.04 0.70
C ILE A 64 -1.15 -4.99 2.23
N ILE A 65 -0.70 -3.87 2.78
CA ILE A 65 -0.26 -3.80 4.17
C ILE A 65 -1.14 -2.80 4.95
N PRO A 66 -1.98 -3.26 5.89
CA PRO A 66 -2.66 -2.39 6.83
C PRO A 66 -1.69 -1.88 7.91
N VAL A 67 -1.71 -0.58 8.20
CA VAL A 67 -0.84 0.04 9.21
C VAL A 67 -1.55 1.14 10.01
N SER A 68 -1.14 1.29 11.27
CA SER A 68 -1.41 2.50 12.04
C SER A 68 -0.10 3.08 12.55
N ALA A 69 0.29 4.23 12.01
CA ALA A 69 1.47 4.96 12.50
C ALA A 69 1.26 5.50 13.92
N VAL A 70 0.03 5.90 14.26
CA VAL A 70 -0.31 6.44 15.59
C VAL A 70 -0.23 5.36 16.67
N LYS A 71 -0.59 4.12 16.33
CA LYS A 71 -0.52 2.97 17.26
C LYS A 71 0.76 2.15 17.12
N ASP A 72 1.68 2.56 16.26
CA ASP A 72 2.89 1.81 15.89
C ASP A 72 2.59 0.35 15.50
N GLN A 73 1.49 0.15 14.77
CA GLN A 73 1.04 -1.17 14.32
C GLN A 73 1.52 -1.44 12.91
N GLN A 74 2.28 -2.53 12.75
CA GLN A 74 2.78 -3.05 11.47
C GLN A 74 3.71 -2.09 10.70
N VAL A 75 4.19 -1.00 11.33
CA VAL A 75 5.14 -0.07 10.71
C VAL A 75 6.50 -0.75 10.47
N GLY A 76 6.99 -1.53 11.43
CA GLY A 76 8.21 -2.34 11.25
C GLY A 76 8.05 -3.38 10.14
N LEU A 77 6.93 -4.11 10.15
CA LEU A 77 6.61 -5.09 9.11
C LEU A 77 6.59 -4.45 7.70
N LEU A 78 6.05 -3.24 7.58
CA LEU A 78 6.06 -2.51 6.31
C LEU A 78 7.50 -2.27 5.81
N ALA A 79 8.42 -1.88 6.70
CA ALA A 79 9.82 -1.70 6.34
C ALA A 79 10.47 -3.03 5.92
N ASP A 80 10.21 -4.11 6.68
CA ASP A 80 10.77 -5.44 6.41
C ASP A 80 10.28 -6.03 5.07
N LEU A 81 9.06 -5.69 4.64
CA LEU A 81 8.51 -6.11 3.35
C LEU A 81 8.99 -5.24 2.18
N ILE A 82 9.23 -3.94 2.40
CA ILE A 82 9.71 -3.03 1.35
C ILE A 82 11.20 -3.25 1.06
N ALA A 83 12.03 -3.39 2.10
CA ALA A 83 13.48 -3.40 1.96
C ALA A 83 14.00 -4.46 0.95
N PRO A 84 13.50 -5.72 0.93
CA PRO A 84 13.92 -6.73 -0.03
C PRO A 84 13.52 -6.44 -1.49
N LEU A 85 12.56 -5.53 -1.72
CA LEU A 85 12.08 -5.17 -3.05
C LEU A 85 12.92 -4.06 -3.69
N LEU A 86 13.81 -3.43 -2.92
CA LEU A 86 14.67 -2.36 -3.40
C LEU A 86 15.90 -2.94 -4.12
N PRO A 87 16.33 -2.33 -5.23
CA PRO A 87 17.58 -2.71 -5.87
C PRO A 87 18.77 -2.36 -4.99
N GLU A 88 19.83 -3.15 -5.06
CA GLU A 88 21.10 -2.81 -4.43
C GLU A 88 21.64 -1.47 -4.97
N SER A 89 22.13 -0.63 -4.06
CA SER A 89 22.71 0.67 -4.36
C SER A 89 23.71 1.06 -3.29
N PRO A 90 24.78 1.82 -3.63
CA PRO A 90 25.54 2.53 -2.62
C PRO A 90 24.64 3.55 -1.88
N PRO A 91 24.99 3.92 -0.63
CA PRO A 91 24.32 5.01 0.07
C PRO A 91 24.37 6.31 -0.73
N LEU A 92 23.20 6.90 -1.00
CA LEU A 92 23.09 8.15 -1.76
C LEU A 92 23.22 9.41 -0.88
N TYR A 93 23.15 9.23 0.43
CA TYR A 93 23.27 10.29 1.43
C TYR A 93 24.35 9.91 2.44
N PRO A 94 25.15 10.87 2.94
CA PRO A 94 26.09 10.61 4.02
C PRO A 94 25.33 10.14 5.27
N GLU A 95 26.00 9.36 6.12
CA GLU A 95 25.44 9.04 7.43
C GLU A 95 25.26 10.34 8.23
N GLY A 96 24.06 10.52 8.78
CA GLY A 96 23.62 11.74 9.46
C GLY A 96 24.28 11.97 10.81
#